data_AF-A0A6L8UUY2-F1
#
_entry.id   AF-A0A6L8UUY2-F1
#
_cell.length_a   1.000
_cell.length_b   1.000
_cell.length_c   1.000
_cell.angle_alpha   90.00
_cell.angle_beta   90.00
_cell.angle_gamma   90.00
#
_symmetry.space_group_name_H-M   'P 1'
#
loop_
_entity.id
_entity.type
_entity.pdbx_description
1 polymer ?
#
loop_
_entity_poly.entity_id
_entity_poly.type
_entity_poly.pdbx_seq_one_letter_code
_entity_poly.pdbx_strand_id
1 'polypeptide(L)'
;MKKTAMVTGANKGIGFEIVKQLGEAGWKVILGARSAERGEAAVSELTSKGLDVEFVQIDMGDLESIELAAESINKNYPDLKLLINNAGMPGAFSRSFMDTKEENLRNAFEVNFFGTFRLNQRLFPLIKNNEGTIVNVSTDMASLDHMHNAESTLNAFDYNSSKTANNAMTLSMAYEVRNSNAQVFAVTPGFTSTDLNGNSVGGKSKAAAAAIIVGYATDGKRHNAEFLDEKGVYAW
;
A
#
# COMPACT_ATOMS: atom_id res chain seq x y z
N MET A 1 12.30 -13.23 -18.16
CA MET A 1 12.92 -12.56 -17.00
C MET A 1 11.91 -12.51 -15.87
N LYS A 2 12.37 -12.68 -14.63
CA LYS A 2 11.54 -12.59 -13.43
C LYS A 2 11.10 -11.12 -13.26
N LYS A 3 9.84 -10.86 -12.91
CA LYS A 3 9.35 -9.49 -12.67
C LYS A 3 9.68 -9.10 -11.23
N THR A 4 10.05 -7.84 -11.00
CA THR A 4 10.39 -7.30 -9.68
C THR A 4 9.25 -6.44 -9.13
N ALA A 5 8.90 -6.67 -7.87
CA ALA A 5 7.90 -5.91 -7.12
C ALA A 5 8.50 -5.31 -5.84
N MET A 6 7.98 -4.18 -5.38
CA MET A 6 8.27 -3.63 -4.05
C MET A 6 6.97 -3.52 -3.24
N VAL A 7 7.03 -3.89 -1.96
CA VAL A 7 5.91 -3.77 -1.02
C VAL A 7 6.37 -3.01 0.22
N THR A 8 5.73 -1.90 0.55
CA THR A 8 6.05 -1.13 1.77
C THR A 8 5.31 -1.66 2.99
N GLY A 9 5.88 -1.52 4.19
CA GLY A 9 5.26 -1.95 5.44
C GLY A 9 5.04 -3.47 5.51
N ALA A 10 5.98 -4.24 4.98
CA ALA A 10 5.80 -5.64 4.65
C ALA A 10 6.43 -6.63 5.63
N ASN A 11 6.95 -6.18 6.77
CA ASN A 11 7.51 -7.06 7.80
C ASN A 11 6.45 -7.84 8.60
N LYS A 12 5.15 -7.53 8.44
CA LYS A 12 4.03 -8.19 9.11
C LYS A 12 2.70 -7.88 8.41
N GLY A 13 1.61 -8.45 8.92
CA GLY A 13 0.26 -8.04 8.53
C GLY A 13 -0.08 -8.41 7.09
N ILE A 14 -0.85 -7.55 6.42
CA ILE A 14 -1.23 -7.73 5.02
C ILE A 14 0.02 -7.66 4.12
N GLY A 15 0.93 -6.72 4.36
CA GLY A 15 2.15 -6.55 3.56
C GLY A 15 3.02 -7.80 3.51
N PHE A 16 3.17 -8.52 4.63
CA PHE A 16 3.90 -9.80 4.65
C PHE A 16 3.25 -10.86 3.76
N GLU A 17 1.92 -10.99 3.85
CA GLU A 17 1.17 -11.94 3.01
C GLU A 17 1.18 -11.52 1.52
N ILE A 18 1.20 -10.23 1.22
CA ILE A 18 1.40 -9.73 -0.16
C ILE A 18 2.75 -10.19 -0.70
N VAL A 19 3.84 -9.99 0.07
CA VAL A 19 5.18 -10.43 -0.35
C VAL A 19 5.22 -11.93 -0.58
N LYS A 20 4.64 -12.70 0.36
CA LYS A 20 4.55 -14.16 0.26
C LYS A 20 3.83 -14.59 -1.03
N GLN A 21 2.63 -14.07 -1.27
CA GLN A 21 1.82 -14.46 -2.42
C GLN A 21 2.43 -14.03 -3.76
N LEU A 22 3.06 -12.85 -3.82
CA LEU A 22 3.83 -12.44 -5.00
C LEU A 22 5.04 -13.36 -5.24
N GLY A 23 5.76 -13.72 -4.18
CA GLY A 23 6.87 -14.68 -4.26
C GLY A 23 6.42 -16.05 -4.75
N GLU A 24 5.30 -16.57 -4.23
CA GLU A 24 4.67 -17.82 -4.68
C GLU A 24 4.22 -17.75 -6.14
N ALA A 25 3.81 -16.56 -6.61
CA ALA A 25 3.52 -16.28 -8.02
C ALA A 25 4.79 -16.05 -8.89
N GLY A 26 5.98 -16.28 -8.34
CA GLY A 26 7.24 -16.24 -9.07
C GLY A 26 7.85 -14.85 -9.26
N TRP A 27 7.40 -13.84 -8.50
CA TRP A 27 8.03 -12.52 -8.49
C TRP A 27 9.30 -12.50 -7.65
N LYS A 28 10.24 -11.61 -8.01
CA LYS A 28 11.26 -11.13 -7.07
C LYS A 28 10.62 -10.01 -6.27
N VAL A 29 10.70 -10.05 -4.95
CA VAL A 29 9.99 -9.07 -4.10
C VAL A 29 10.95 -8.34 -3.17
N ILE A 30 10.93 -7.02 -3.24
CA ILE A 30 11.62 -6.12 -2.33
C ILE A 30 10.68 -5.85 -1.16
N LEU A 31 11.01 -6.38 0.01
CA LEU A 31 10.31 -6.17 1.26
C LEU A 31 10.79 -4.87 1.90
N GLY A 32 9.92 -3.86 1.89
CA GLY A 32 10.16 -2.57 2.55
C GLY A 32 9.66 -2.57 3.99
N ALA A 33 10.51 -2.23 4.96
CA ALA A 33 10.09 -2.03 6.35
C ALA A 33 10.97 -1.04 7.11
N ARG A 34 10.41 -0.35 8.11
CA ARG A 34 11.15 0.65 8.91
C ARG A 34 12.23 0.06 9.81
N SER A 35 11.99 -1.15 10.30
CA SER A 35 12.83 -1.82 11.29
C SER A 35 13.65 -2.89 10.59
N ALA A 36 14.97 -2.72 10.56
CA ALA A 36 15.89 -3.68 9.95
C ALA A 36 15.72 -5.08 10.54
N GLU A 37 15.78 -5.20 11.86
CA GLU A 37 15.60 -6.48 12.58
C GLU A 37 14.33 -7.24 12.15
N ARG A 38 13.17 -6.58 12.16
CA ARG A 38 11.90 -7.23 11.79
C ARG A 38 11.80 -7.49 10.29
N GLY A 39 12.40 -6.63 9.47
CA GLY A 39 12.47 -6.80 8.01
C GLY A 39 13.32 -8.02 7.64
N GLU A 40 14.52 -8.13 8.19
CA GLU A 40 15.45 -9.24 7.98
C GLU A 40 14.89 -10.57 8.49
N ALA A 41 14.19 -10.56 9.63
CA ALA A 41 13.50 -11.74 10.14
C ALA A 41 12.39 -12.21 9.17
N ALA A 42 11.59 -11.28 8.65
CA ALA A 42 10.56 -11.58 7.66
C ALA A 42 11.15 -12.12 6.35
N VAL A 43 12.24 -11.52 5.84
CA VAL A 43 12.96 -12.02 4.67
C VAL A 43 13.53 -13.41 4.90
N SER A 44 14.11 -13.66 6.08
CA SER A 44 14.64 -14.99 6.43
C SER A 44 13.53 -16.05 6.44
N GLU A 45 12.36 -15.72 6.99
CA GLU A 45 11.21 -16.64 6.97
C GLU A 45 10.75 -16.94 5.54
N LEU A 46 10.62 -15.92 4.68
CA LEU A 46 10.13 -16.07 3.31
C LEU A 46 11.14 -16.81 2.42
N THR A 47 12.43 -16.51 2.56
CA THR A 47 13.50 -17.18 1.80
C THR A 47 13.68 -18.64 2.24
N SER A 48 13.44 -18.98 3.52
CA SER A 48 13.40 -20.38 3.98
C SER A 48 12.32 -21.22 3.30
N LYS A 49 11.27 -20.57 2.74
CA LYS A 49 10.21 -21.20 1.93
C LYS A 49 10.55 -21.24 0.44
N GLY A 50 11.78 -20.87 0.06
CA GLY A 50 12.24 -20.83 -1.33
C GLY A 50 11.81 -19.59 -2.12
N LEU A 51 11.30 -18.55 -1.45
CA LEU A 51 10.89 -17.32 -2.09
C LEU A 51 12.09 -16.37 -2.30
N ASP A 52 12.07 -15.60 -3.39
CA ASP A 52 13.12 -14.64 -3.75
C ASP A 52 12.73 -13.26 -3.25
N VAL A 53 13.18 -12.97 -2.02
CA VAL A 53 12.82 -11.77 -1.29
C VAL A 53 14.10 -11.07 -0.84
N GLU A 54 14.19 -9.77 -1.11
CA GLU A 54 15.28 -8.92 -0.63
C GLU A 54 14.73 -7.82 0.28
N PHE A 55 15.55 -7.35 1.21
CA PHE A 55 15.16 -6.33 2.18
C PHE A 55 15.63 -4.95 1.77
N VAL A 56 14.75 -3.94 1.89
CA VAL A 56 15.12 -2.52 1.87
C VAL A 56 14.54 -1.86 3.11
N GLN A 57 15.40 -1.21 3.89
CA GLN A 57 14.92 -0.40 5.01
C GLN A 57 14.26 0.87 4.48
N ILE A 58 13.02 1.12 4.90
CA ILE A 58 12.26 2.32 4.54
C ILE A 58 11.26 2.65 5.65
N ASP A 59 11.42 3.83 6.26
CA ASP A 59 10.42 4.43 7.13
C ASP A 59 9.65 5.51 6.36
N MET A 60 8.36 5.28 6.19
CA MET A 60 7.47 6.21 5.46
C MET A 60 7.25 7.54 6.19
N GLY A 61 7.60 7.61 7.49
CA GLY A 61 7.58 8.86 8.26
C GLY A 61 8.87 9.68 8.20
N ASP A 62 9.90 9.19 7.48
CA ASP A 62 11.22 9.82 7.42
C ASP A 62 11.62 10.08 5.96
N LEU A 63 11.81 11.36 5.62
CA LEU A 63 12.19 11.78 4.28
C LEU A 63 13.55 11.19 3.86
N GLU A 64 14.56 11.23 4.72
CA GLU A 64 15.90 10.74 4.38
C GLU A 64 15.88 9.23 4.15
N SER A 65 15.12 8.49 4.97
CA SER A 65 14.91 7.06 4.77
C SER A 65 14.27 6.75 3.41
N ILE A 66 13.27 7.54 2.99
CA ILE A 66 12.61 7.39 1.68
C ILE A 66 13.58 7.70 0.53
N GLU A 67 14.39 8.75 0.65
CA GLU A 67 15.40 9.09 -0.38
C GLU A 67 16.39 7.97 -0.58
N LEU A 68 17.02 7.50 0.50
CA LEU A 68 18.02 6.44 0.45
C LEU A 68 17.44 5.13 -0.10
N ALA A 69 16.21 4.79 0.30
CA ALA A 69 15.52 3.62 -0.23
C ALA A 69 15.26 3.77 -1.74
N ALA A 70 14.72 4.91 -2.17
CA ALA A 70 14.39 5.13 -3.58
C ALA A 70 15.64 5.20 -4.47
N GLU A 71 16.74 5.80 -4.00
CA GLU A 71 18.03 5.80 -4.71
C GLU A 71 18.57 4.38 -4.87
N SER A 72 18.57 3.60 -3.78
CA SER A 72 18.97 2.19 -3.82
C SER A 72 18.12 1.39 -4.81
N ILE A 73 16.80 1.64 -4.82
CA ILE A 73 15.88 0.91 -5.71
C ILE A 73 16.11 1.26 -7.18
N ASN A 74 16.19 2.55 -7.50
CA ASN A 74 16.46 3.01 -8.86
C ASN A 74 17.79 2.45 -9.40
N LYS A 75 18.80 2.32 -8.55
CA LYS A 75 20.11 1.78 -8.92
C LYS A 75 20.12 0.27 -9.10
N ASN A 76 19.49 -0.46 -8.17
CA ASN A 76 19.66 -1.92 -8.06
C ASN A 76 18.54 -2.72 -8.74
N TYR A 77 17.37 -2.11 -8.96
CA TYR A 77 16.20 -2.77 -9.55
C TYR A 77 15.61 -1.94 -10.70
N PRO A 78 16.37 -1.71 -11.78
CA PRO A 78 15.90 -0.93 -12.93
C PRO A 78 14.70 -1.59 -13.65
N ASP A 79 14.40 -2.86 -13.36
CA ASP A 79 13.29 -3.64 -13.88
C ASP A 79 12.06 -3.64 -12.96
N LEU A 80 12.01 -2.79 -11.93
CA LEU A 80 10.86 -2.69 -11.02
C LEU A 80 9.57 -2.43 -11.84
N LYS A 81 8.62 -3.36 -11.75
CA LYS A 81 7.37 -3.37 -12.52
C LYS A 81 6.13 -3.16 -11.65
N LEU A 82 6.23 -3.40 -10.34
CA LEU A 82 5.10 -3.31 -9.43
C LEU A 82 5.52 -2.62 -8.13
N LEU A 83 4.83 -1.55 -7.75
CA LEU A 83 4.94 -0.91 -6.46
C LEU A 83 3.61 -1.05 -5.72
N ILE A 84 3.62 -1.67 -4.54
CA ILE A 84 2.47 -1.75 -3.65
C ILE A 84 2.74 -0.89 -2.42
N ASN A 85 2.07 0.25 -2.37
CA ASN A 85 2.06 1.15 -1.21
C ASN A 85 1.10 0.60 -0.15
N ASN A 86 1.57 -0.37 0.63
CA ASN A 86 0.82 -1.03 1.71
C ASN A 86 1.05 -0.38 3.09
N ALA A 87 2.22 0.23 3.32
CA ALA A 87 2.52 0.87 4.59
C ALA A 87 1.41 1.84 5.00
N GLY A 88 1.00 1.76 6.26
CA GLY A 88 -0.02 2.61 6.81
C GLY A 88 0.11 2.69 8.32
N MET A 89 -0.22 3.85 8.85
CA MET A 89 -0.33 4.08 10.27
C MET A 89 -1.80 4.17 10.66
N PRO A 90 -2.23 3.46 11.72
CA PRO A 90 -3.52 3.74 12.31
C PRO A 90 -3.54 5.19 12.78
N GLY A 91 -4.65 5.90 12.54
CA GLY A 91 -4.94 7.10 13.32
C GLY A 91 -5.13 6.74 14.79
N ALA A 92 -5.45 7.72 15.62
CA ALA A 92 -5.92 7.45 16.97
C ALA A 92 -7.30 6.77 17.00
N PHE A 93 -7.96 6.64 15.84
CA PHE A 93 -9.34 6.15 15.71
C PHE A 93 -10.29 6.92 16.64
N SER A 94 -10.08 8.24 16.77
CA SER A 94 -11.02 9.11 17.48
C SER A 94 -12.37 8.97 16.79
N ARG A 95 -13.37 8.38 17.46
CA ARG A 95 -14.69 8.04 16.87
C ARG A 95 -15.62 9.24 16.67
N SER A 96 -15.06 10.45 16.72
CA SER A 96 -15.75 11.72 16.79
C SER A 96 -14.85 12.80 16.23
N PHE A 97 -15.42 13.62 15.34
CA PHE A 97 -14.73 14.77 14.75
C PHE A 97 -14.26 15.77 15.83
N MET A 98 -15.09 16.00 16.85
CA MET A 98 -14.79 16.93 17.95
C MET A 98 -13.60 16.48 18.80
N ASP A 99 -13.35 15.17 18.85
CA ASP A 99 -12.28 14.57 19.66
C ASP A 99 -11.01 14.31 18.84
N THR A 100 -11.03 14.58 17.52
CA THR A 100 -9.85 14.43 16.68
C THR A 100 -8.82 15.51 17.00
N LYS A 101 -7.67 15.10 17.54
CA LYS A 101 -6.54 15.99 17.79
C LYS A 101 -5.75 16.24 16.50
N GLU A 102 -5.30 17.46 16.30
CA GLU A 102 -4.43 17.85 15.17
C GLU A 102 -3.17 16.97 15.07
N GLU A 103 -2.57 16.62 16.20
CA GLU A 103 -1.39 15.74 16.23
C GLU A 103 -1.67 14.37 15.58
N ASN A 104 -2.87 13.81 15.80
CA ASN A 104 -3.25 12.53 15.19
C ASN A 104 -3.41 12.66 13.67
N LEU A 105 -3.97 13.79 13.21
CA LEU A 105 -4.05 14.12 11.78
C LEU A 105 -2.63 14.22 11.18
N ARG A 106 -1.74 15.00 11.79
CA ARG A 106 -0.35 15.16 11.32
C ARG A 106 0.36 13.81 11.23
N ASN A 107 0.26 13.01 12.29
CA ASN A 107 0.85 11.68 12.33
C ASN A 107 0.28 10.81 11.19
N ALA A 108 -1.05 10.67 11.09
CA ALA A 108 -1.67 9.85 10.05
C ALA A 108 -1.28 10.32 8.63
N PHE A 109 -1.29 11.63 8.37
CA PHE A 109 -0.89 12.19 7.08
C PHE A 109 0.59 11.98 6.76
N GLU A 110 1.48 12.06 7.76
CA GLU A 110 2.92 11.89 7.55
C GLU A 110 3.23 10.54 6.90
N VAL A 111 2.62 9.47 7.41
CA VAL A 111 2.84 8.12 6.88
C VAL A 111 1.92 7.81 5.70
N ASN A 112 0.59 7.99 5.86
CA ASN A 112 -0.38 7.50 4.89
C ASN A 112 -0.39 8.30 3.60
N PHE A 113 -0.05 9.59 3.66
CA PHE A 113 -0.05 10.50 2.52
C PHE A 113 1.35 10.98 2.15
N PHE A 114 2.05 11.73 3.01
CA PHE A 114 3.31 12.37 2.64
C PHE A 114 4.42 11.35 2.35
N GLY A 115 4.55 10.30 3.16
CA GLY A 115 5.46 9.20 2.88
C GLY A 115 5.18 8.54 1.54
N THR A 116 3.93 8.15 1.31
CA THR A 116 3.47 7.53 0.06
C THR A 116 3.71 8.46 -1.14
N PHE A 117 3.42 9.75 -1.01
CA PHE A 117 3.66 10.77 -2.01
C PHE A 117 5.15 10.88 -2.36
N ARG A 118 6.02 11.00 -1.35
CA ARG A 118 7.46 11.13 -1.54
C ARG A 118 8.02 9.91 -2.27
N LEU A 119 7.65 8.70 -1.82
CA LEU A 119 8.11 7.47 -2.47
C LEU A 119 7.60 7.37 -3.91
N ASN A 120 6.32 7.64 -4.15
CA ASN A 120 5.76 7.65 -5.50
C ASN A 120 6.50 8.66 -6.38
N GLN A 121 6.74 9.91 -5.95
CA GLN A 121 7.49 10.87 -6.75
C GLN A 121 8.85 10.35 -7.24
N ARG A 122 9.55 9.55 -6.41
CA ARG A 122 10.90 9.06 -6.69
C ARG A 122 10.92 7.78 -7.53
N LEU A 123 9.89 6.94 -7.41
CA LEU A 123 9.79 5.66 -8.14
C LEU A 123 8.85 5.74 -9.35
N PHE A 124 8.01 6.76 -9.47
CA PHE A 124 7.03 6.90 -10.54
C PHE A 124 7.67 6.95 -11.94
N PRO A 125 8.77 7.70 -12.19
CA PRO A 125 9.43 7.65 -13.51
C PRO A 125 9.90 6.24 -13.89
N LEU A 126 10.46 5.49 -12.94
CA LEU A 126 10.91 4.12 -13.15
C LEU A 126 9.74 3.20 -13.50
N ILE A 127 8.68 3.22 -12.68
CA ILE A 127 7.48 2.40 -12.92
C ILE A 127 6.81 2.76 -14.25
N LYS A 128 6.68 4.05 -14.56
CA LYS A 128 6.08 4.54 -15.81
C LYS A 128 6.87 4.10 -17.04
N ASN A 129 8.20 4.25 -17.03
CA ASN A 129 9.08 3.82 -18.12
C ASN A 129 9.03 2.31 -18.32
N ASN A 130 8.85 1.58 -17.23
CA ASN A 130 8.64 0.15 -17.25
C ASN A 130 7.20 -0.24 -17.57
N GLU A 131 6.29 0.64 -17.98
CA GLU A 131 4.87 0.28 -18.21
C GLU A 131 4.27 -0.53 -17.03
N GLY A 132 4.69 -0.17 -15.82
CA GLY A 132 4.43 -0.93 -14.60
C GLY A 132 3.15 -0.50 -13.90
N THR A 133 2.95 -1.04 -12.70
CA THR A 133 1.75 -0.85 -11.91
C THR A 133 2.10 -0.26 -10.54
N ILE A 134 1.35 0.77 -10.13
CA ILE A 134 1.35 1.26 -8.75
C ILE A 134 -0.02 0.93 -8.13
N VAL A 135 0.00 0.18 -7.03
CA VAL A 135 -1.19 -0.12 -6.23
C VAL A 135 -1.11 0.62 -4.91
N ASN A 136 -2.06 1.51 -4.67
CA ASN A 136 -2.20 2.18 -3.38
C ASN A 136 -3.20 1.41 -2.51
N VAL A 137 -2.74 0.80 -1.42
CA VAL A 137 -3.66 0.12 -0.48
C VAL A 137 -4.40 1.19 0.32
N SER A 138 -5.69 1.30 0.05
CA SER A 138 -6.61 2.25 0.67
C SER A 138 -7.61 1.52 1.58
N THR A 139 -8.72 2.16 1.91
CA THR A 139 -9.81 1.63 2.71
C THR A 139 -11.13 2.15 2.15
N ASP A 140 -12.18 1.36 2.25
CA ASP A 140 -13.58 1.75 2.05
C ASP A 140 -13.93 3.02 2.85
N MET A 141 -13.39 3.17 4.06
CA MET A 141 -13.54 4.38 4.87
C MET A 141 -12.88 5.65 4.29
N ALA A 142 -12.17 5.56 3.16
CA ALA A 142 -11.59 6.70 2.45
C ALA A 142 -12.47 7.17 1.28
N SER A 143 -13.51 6.40 0.95
CA SER A 143 -14.45 6.78 -0.10
C SER A 143 -15.40 7.84 0.40
N LEU A 144 -15.53 8.94 -0.35
CA LEU A 144 -16.49 9.99 -0.03
C LEU A 144 -17.93 9.50 -0.23
N ASP A 145 -18.16 8.64 -1.22
CA ASP A 145 -19.46 7.98 -1.42
C ASP A 145 -19.82 7.11 -0.21
N HIS A 146 -18.89 6.28 0.26
CA HIS A 146 -19.08 5.46 1.46
C HIS A 146 -19.36 6.32 2.69
N MET A 147 -18.55 7.37 2.93
CA MET A 147 -18.77 8.29 4.06
C MET A 147 -20.15 8.95 4.02
N HIS A 148 -20.67 9.22 2.82
CA HIS A 148 -21.97 9.86 2.64
C HIS A 148 -23.14 8.89 2.83
N ASN A 149 -23.03 7.68 2.28
CA ASN A 149 -24.15 6.76 2.10
C ASN A 149 -24.25 5.65 3.16
N ALA A 150 -23.17 5.31 3.86
CA ALA A 150 -23.19 4.16 4.75
C ALA A 150 -23.94 4.44 6.07
N GLU A 151 -24.84 3.51 6.44
CA GLU A 151 -25.70 3.62 7.64
C GLU A 151 -24.92 3.70 8.96
N SER A 152 -23.73 3.09 9.01
CA SER A 152 -22.81 3.18 10.13
C SER A 152 -21.38 3.08 9.62
N THR A 153 -20.64 4.18 9.71
CA THR A 153 -19.20 4.20 9.47
C THR A 153 -18.45 4.49 10.76
N LEU A 154 -17.30 3.84 10.94
CA LEU A 154 -16.37 4.29 11.96
C LEU A 154 -15.84 5.66 11.52
N ASN A 155 -16.29 6.72 12.18
CA ASN A 155 -15.81 8.07 11.91
C ASN A 155 -14.42 8.27 12.54
N ALA A 156 -13.40 7.70 11.91
CA ALA A 156 -11.99 7.87 12.27
C ALA A 156 -11.37 8.96 11.38
N PHE A 157 -11.77 10.21 11.59
CA PHE A 157 -11.48 11.31 10.66
C PHE A 157 -9.99 11.47 10.33
N ASP A 158 -9.10 11.27 11.30
CA ASP A 158 -7.65 11.31 11.11
C ASP A 158 -7.15 10.28 10.09
N TYR A 159 -7.57 9.02 10.23
CA TYR A 159 -7.23 7.94 9.31
C TYR A 159 -7.94 8.11 7.97
N ASN A 160 -9.26 8.32 8.00
CA ASN A 160 -10.12 8.42 6.83
C ASN A 160 -9.63 9.53 5.89
N SER A 161 -9.45 10.75 6.39
CA SER A 161 -9.01 11.89 5.60
C SER A 161 -7.60 11.70 5.00
N SER A 162 -6.68 11.06 5.73
CA SER A 162 -5.34 10.75 5.21
C SER A 162 -5.38 9.76 4.05
N LYS A 163 -6.30 8.78 4.08
CA LYS A 163 -6.50 7.82 2.99
C LYS A 163 -7.35 8.40 1.85
N THR A 164 -8.27 9.33 2.12
CA THR A 164 -8.96 10.10 1.06
C THR A 164 -7.97 10.97 0.28
N ALA A 165 -6.99 11.60 0.95
CA ALA A 165 -5.90 12.31 0.26
C ALA A 165 -5.06 11.37 -0.63
N ASN A 166 -4.81 10.14 -0.17
CA ASN A 166 -4.16 9.10 -0.96
C ASN A 166 -5.01 8.67 -2.18
N ASN A 167 -6.34 8.61 -2.05
CA ASN A 167 -7.26 8.37 -3.17
C ASN A 167 -7.15 9.48 -4.23
N ALA A 168 -7.15 10.74 -3.82
CA ALA A 168 -6.96 11.87 -4.74
C ALA A 168 -5.59 11.82 -5.46
N MET A 169 -4.52 11.47 -4.74
CA MET A 169 -3.19 11.26 -5.34
C MET A 169 -3.20 10.12 -6.36
N THR A 170 -3.92 9.03 -6.09
CA THR A 170 -4.09 7.89 -7.00
C THR A 170 -4.66 8.35 -8.34
N LEU A 171 -5.75 9.12 -8.31
CA LEU A 171 -6.38 9.67 -9.51
C LEU A 171 -5.46 10.64 -10.27
N SER A 172 -4.70 11.47 -9.55
CA SER A 172 -3.72 12.40 -10.14
C SER A 172 -2.63 11.66 -10.93
N MET A 173 -2.02 10.64 -10.32
CA MET A 173 -0.99 9.82 -10.99
C MET A 173 -1.58 8.99 -12.14
N ALA A 174 -2.78 8.42 -11.96
CA ALA A 174 -3.47 7.65 -12.99
C ALA A 174 -3.82 8.51 -14.23
N TYR A 175 -4.15 9.78 -14.02
CA TYR A 175 -4.35 10.74 -15.11
C TYR A 175 -3.06 10.92 -15.93
N GLU A 176 -1.90 10.99 -15.28
CA GLU A 176 -0.63 11.18 -15.99
C GLU A 176 -0.26 10.00 -16.90
N VAL A 177 -0.58 8.76 -16.50
CA VAL A 177 -0.30 7.54 -17.28
C VAL A 177 -1.45 7.09 -18.19
N ARG A 178 -2.53 7.89 -18.33
CA ARG A 178 -3.75 7.45 -19.01
C ARG A 178 -3.56 6.98 -20.47
N ASN A 179 -2.51 7.47 -21.14
CA ASN A 179 -2.17 7.15 -22.53
C ASN A 179 -1.01 6.14 -22.66
N SER A 180 -0.62 5.45 -21.59
CA SER A 180 0.35 4.35 -21.62
C SER A 180 -0.22 3.06 -21.01
N ASN A 181 0.57 1.99 -21.10
CA ASN A 181 0.27 0.71 -20.45
C ASN A 181 0.56 0.72 -18.94
N ALA A 182 1.28 1.74 -18.43
CA ALA A 182 1.41 1.92 -17.00
C ALA A 182 0.05 2.23 -16.38
N GLN A 183 -0.14 1.83 -15.13
CA GLN A 183 -1.40 2.04 -14.42
C GLN A 183 -1.19 2.33 -12.94
N VAL A 184 -2.09 3.14 -12.41
CA VAL A 184 -2.16 3.47 -10.99
C VAL A 184 -3.60 3.29 -10.54
N PHE A 185 -3.82 2.53 -9.47
CA PHE A 185 -5.15 2.27 -8.93
C PHE A 185 -5.09 2.02 -7.42
N ALA A 186 -6.26 2.07 -6.77
CA ALA A 186 -6.41 1.82 -5.35
C ALA A 186 -7.14 0.51 -5.08
N VAL A 187 -6.79 -0.18 -4.00
CA VAL A 187 -7.50 -1.36 -3.52
C VAL A 187 -7.80 -1.21 -2.05
N THR A 188 -9.05 -1.44 -1.65
CA THR A 188 -9.41 -1.64 -0.24
C THR A 188 -9.43 -3.14 0.04
N PRO A 189 -8.68 -3.63 1.05
CA PRO A 189 -8.82 -5.01 1.50
C PRO A 189 -10.10 -5.23 2.32
N GLY A 190 -10.85 -4.16 2.64
CA GLY A 190 -11.96 -4.17 3.58
C GLY A 190 -11.53 -4.52 5.01
N PHE A 191 -12.51 -4.76 5.89
CA PHE A 191 -12.25 -5.03 7.30
C PHE A 191 -11.40 -6.30 7.50
N THR A 192 -10.17 -6.11 7.97
CA THR A 192 -9.15 -7.17 8.14
C THR A 192 -8.62 -7.15 9.56
N SER A 193 -8.52 -8.32 10.20
CA SER A 193 -7.96 -8.42 11.55
C SER A 193 -6.43 -8.28 11.50
N THR A 194 -5.93 -7.14 11.95
CA THR A 194 -4.50 -6.82 11.91
C THR A 194 -4.06 -6.06 13.15
N ASP A 195 -2.76 -5.99 13.37
CA ASP A 195 -2.18 -5.19 14.44
C ASP A 195 -2.57 -3.70 14.34
N LEU A 196 -2.89 -3.20 13.14
CA LEU A 196 -3.32 -1.82 12.90
C LEU A 196 -4.62 -1.49 13.65
N ASN A 197 -5.53 -2.46 13.80
CA ASN A 197 -6.79 -2.31 14.52
C ASN A 197 -6.85 -3.17 15.80
N GLY A 198 -5.70 -3.52 16.38
CA GLY A 198 -5.63 -4.34 17.58
C GLY A 198 -6.17 -5.77 17.41
N ASN A 199 -6.11 -6.32 16.19
CA ASN A 199 -6.68 -7.61 15.81
C ASN A 199 -8.19 -7.70 16.12
N SER A 200 -8.93 -6.65 15.74
CA SER A 200 -10.38 -6.57 15.93
C SER A 200 -11.09 -7.81 15.35
N VAL A 201 -12.07 -8.33 16.09
CA VAL A 201 -12.84 -9.54 15.74
C VAL A 201 -13.78 -9.26 14.56
N GLY A 202 -14.00 -10.26 13.70
CA GLY A 202 -14.91 -10.19 12.56
C GLY A 202 -14.27 -9.74 11.25
N GLY A 203 -12.99 -9.37 11.28
CA GLY A 203 -12.22 -9.07 10.08
C GLY A 203 -11.77 -10.33 9.35
N LYS A 204 -11.52 -10.20 8.04
CA LYS A 204 -10.90 -11.28 7.26
C LYS A 204 -9.45 -11.51 7.68
N SER A 205 -8.90 -12.65 7.28
CA SER A 205 -7.48 -12.96 7.52
C SER A 205 -6.56 -12.06 6.70
N LYS A 206 -5.33 -11.86 7.19
CA LYS A 206 -4.27 -11.13 6.48
C LYS A 206 -4.01 -11.72 5.08
N ALA A 207 -4.06 -13.04 4.96
CA ALA A 207 -3.88 -13.74 3.69
C ALA A 207 -5.04 -13.49 2.71
N ALA A 208 -6.30 -13.49 3.19
CA ALA A 208 -7.46 -13.17 2.35
C ALA A 208 -7.43 -11.72 1.87
N ALA A 209 -7.06 -10.78 2.74
CA ALA A 209 -6.85 -9.38 2.37
C ALA A 209 -5.76 -9.21 1.31
N ALA A 210 -4.62 -9.87 1.48
CA ALA A 210 -3.53 -9.86 0.52
C ALA A 210 -3.93 -10.46 -0.83
N ALA A 211 -4.78 -11.51 -0.84
CA ALA A 211 -5.25 -12.14 -2.07
C ALA A 211 -6.07 -11.20 -2.96
N ILE A 212 -6.85 -10.28 -2.36
CA ILE A 212 -7.58 -9.24 -3.12
C ILE A 212 -6.57 -8.32 -3.81
N ILE A 213 -5.57 -7.83 -3.07
CA ILE A 213 -4.58 -6.88 -3.58
C ILE A 213 -3.69 -7.51 -4.65
N VAL A 214 -3.16 -8.71 -4.39
CA VAL A 214 -2.31 -9.45 -5.33
C VAL A 214 -3.11 -9.88 -6.57
N GLY A 215 -4.38 -10.27 -6.39
CA GLY A 215 -5.29 -10.59 -7.48
C GLY A 215 -5.36 -9.46 -8.51
N TYR A 216 -5.78 -8.26 -8.09
CA TYR A 216 -5.83 -7.10 -9.00
C TYR A 216 -4.46 -6.65 -9.50
N ALA A 217 -3.40 -6.80 -8.70
CA ALA A 217 -2.06 -6.43 -9.14
C ALA A 217 -1.49 -7.36 -10.24
N THR A 218 -2.06 -8.55 -10.43
CA THR A 218 -1.49 -9.60 -11.29
C THR A 218 -2.45 -10.26 -12.28
N ASP A 219 -3.72 -9.85 -12.35
CA ASP A 219 -4.73 -10.46 -13.22
C ASP A 219 -4.59 -10.14 -14.72
N GLY A 220 -3.67 -9.23 -15.07
CA GLY A 220 -3.38 -8.82 -16.44
C GLY A 220 -4.39 -7.84 -17.04
N LYS A 221 -5.35 -7.34 -16.26
CA LYS A 221 -6.28 -6.28 -16.67
C LYS A 221 -5.71 -4.90 -16.36
N ARG A 222 -6.29 -3.90 -17.01
CA ARG A 222 -5.95 -2.49 -16.80
C ARG A 222 -7.00 -1.83 -15.93
N HIS A 223 -6.64 -1.60 -14.68
CA HIS A 223 -7.44 -1.00 -13.61
C HIS A 223 -7.17 0.49 -13.40
N ASN A 224 -6.44 1.15 -14.31
CA ASN A 224 -6.00 2.54 -14.13
C ASN A 224 -7.16 3.47 -13.72
N ALA A 225 -6.96 4.22 -12.64
CA ALA A 225 -7.94 5.12 -12.01
C ALA A 225 -9.16 4.44 -11.34
N GLU A 226 -9.15 3.12 -11.17
CA GLU A 226 -10.18 2.41 -10.39
C GLU A 226 -9.85 2.40 -8.89
N PHE A 227 -10.90 2.34 -8.08
CA PHE A 227 -10.83 1.95 -6.68
C PHE A 227 -11.55 0.60 -6.55
N LEU A 228 -10.90 -0.40 -5.96
CA LEU A 228 -11.35 -1.79 -6.03
C LEU A 228 -11.53 -2.41 -4.65
N ASP A 229 -12.54 -3.27 -4.50
CA ASP A 229 -12.77 -4.11 -3.33
C ASP A 229 -12.90 -5.60 -3.73
N GLU A 230 -13.32 -6.46 -2.80
CA GLU A 230 -13.51 -7.90 -3.06
C GLU A 230 -14.61 -8.22 -4.10
N LYS A 231 -15.47 -7.26 -4.43
CA LYS A 231 -16.61 -7.40 -5.35
C LYS A 231 -16.39 -6.72 -6.70
N GLY A 232 -15.34 -5.90 -6.86
CA GLY A 232 -15.02 -5.22 -8.10
C GLY A 232 -14.75 -3.74 -7.89
N VAL A 233 -15.24 -2.92 -8.81
CA VAL A 233 -15.12 -1.46 -8.73
C VAL A 233 -15.95 -0.95 -7.56
N TYR A 234 -15.29 -0.23 -6.68
CA TYR A 234 -15.83 0.47 -5.52
C TYR A 234 -15.94 1.97 -5.83
N ALA A 235 -16.91 2.64 -5.22
CA ALA A 235 -17.08 4.08 -5.40
C ALA A 235 -15.96 4.86 -4.69
N TRP A 236 -15.51 5.97 -5.30
CA TRP A 236 -14.47 6.84 -4.74
C TRP A 236 -14.91 7.66 -3.53
#